data_AF-A0A935I046-F1
#
_entry.id   AF-A0A935I046-F1
#
_cell.length_a   1.000
_cell.length_b   1.000
_cell.length_c   1.000
_cell.angle_alpha   90.00
_cell.angle_beta   90.00
_cell.angle_gamma   90.00
#
_symmetry.space_group_name_H-M   'P 1'
#
loop_
_entity.id
_entity.type
_entity.pdbx_description
1 polymer ?
#
loop_
_entity_poly.entity_id
_entity_poly.type
_entity_poly.pdbx_seq_one_letter_code
_entity_poly.pdbx_strand_id
1 'polypeptide(L)'
;MVQPWVAAEYGAGPVISGLLAMIMINGSARAIYSPSMFSALGQIVPRDEIARASAMSSSVWQGAMIAGPLLGGLIYGLYGVGVAAIVYVGLMVLGGTGSLRLTPKPPVEQTERRSMKQDLTLGIRFIFSRPVILGALSLDLFAVLFGGVVALLPVFAHDILHVGESGLGLLRAAMSIGSVSMMAFLSWKPIGKHAGRYMLWSVAGFGVCMLAFSASTVFALSVAILIIAGSFDAVSVVVRHTILQLETPEDMKGRVAAANTMFISSSNELGAVESGIAAKLFGTVPSVVLGGMMTLLVVGIVAWKNPKLRQMHMK
;
A
#
# COMPACT_ATOMS: atom_id res chain seq x y z
N MET A 1 18.96 -3.97 -7.52
CA MET A 1 20.35 -3.79 -8.00
C MET A 1 20.45 -4.33 -9.40
N VAL A 2 21.05 -3.58 -10.32
CA VAL A 2 21.40 -4.10 -11.65
C VAL A 2 22.48 -5.16 -11.43
N GLN A 3 22.34 -6.35 -12.03
CA GLN A 3 23.38 -7.37 -11.85
C GLN A 3 24.71 -6.89 -12.46
N PRO A 4 25.86 -7.16 -11.80
CA PRO A 4 27.15 -6.59 -12.20
C PRO A 4 27.53 -6.84 -13.66
N TRP A 5 27.13 -7.99 -14.23
CA TRP A 5 27.40 -8.34 -15.63
C TRP A 5 26.59 -7.48 -16.61
N VAL A 6 25.33 -7.13 -16.29
CA VAL A 6 24.47 -6.30 -17.14
C VAL A 6 24.98 -4.86 -17.22
N ALA A 7 25.45 -4.31 -16.09
CA ALA A 7 26.05 -2.98 -16.06
C ALA A 7 27.42 -2.95 -16.76
N ALA A 8 28.18 -4.04 -16.70
CA ALA A 8 29.46 -4.18 -17.37
C ALA A 8 29.33 -4.31 -18.90
N GLU A 9 28.25 -4.93 -19.40
CA GLU A 9 28.06 -5.22 -20.82
C GLU A 9 27.32 -4.09 -21.57
N TYR A 10 26.41 -3.37 -20.91
CA TYR A 10 25.58 -2.33 -21.54
C TYR A 10 25.81 -0.89 -21.01
N GLY A 11 26.66 -0.73 -19.98
CA GLY A 11 26.86 0.54 -19.28
C GLY A 11 25.69 0.90 -18.36
N ALA A 12 25.99 1.58 -17.25
CA ALA A 12 24.97 1.89 -16.23
C ALA A 12 23.83 2.80 -16.76
N GLY A 13 24.12 3.73 -17.68
CA GLY A 13 23.15 4.69 -18.21
C GLY A 13 21.98 4.04 -18.97
N PRO A 14 22.25 3.26 -20.05
CA PRO A 14 21.22 2.56 -20.82
C PRO A 14 20.38 1.58 -20.01
N VAL A 15 20.99 0.92 -19.02
CA VAL A 15 20.26 -0.02 -18.15
C VAL A 15 19.31 0.72 -17.22
N ILE A 16 19.73 1.85 -16.65
CA ILE A 16 18.87 2.68 -15.80
C ILE A 16 17.72 3.27 -16.60
N SER A 17 17.98 3.81 -17.80
CA SER A 17 16.91 4.34 -18.66
C SER A 17 15.94 3.25 -19.13
N GLY A 18 16.43 2.05 -19.43
CA GLY A 18 15.60 0.88 -19.71
C GLY A 18 14.69 0.50 -18.53
N LEU A 19 15.23 0.46 -17.31
CA LEU A 19 14.45 0.21 -16.10
C LEU A 19 13.39 1.30 -15.85
N LEU A 20 13.74 2.57 -16.02
CA LEU A 20 12.80 3.69 -15.88
C LEU A 20 11.69 3.62 -16.93
N ALA A 21 12.02 3.28 -18.18
CA ALA A 21 11.03 3.08 -19.23
C ALA A 21 10.07 1.92 -18.90
N MET A 22 10.60 0.79 -18.40
CA MET A 22 9.77 -0.33 -17.93
C MET A 22 8.84 0.06 -16.78
N ILE A 23 9.35 0.82 -15.80
CA ILE A 23 8.54 1.32 -14.68
C ILE A 23 7.45 2.27 -15.20
N MET A 24 7.77 3.15 -16.15
CA MET A 24 6.80 4.08 -16.76
C MET A 24 5.70 3.35 -17.52
N ILE A 25 6.06 2.34 -18.32
CA ILE A 25 5.11 1.49 -19.06
C ILE A 25 4.23 0.73 -18.07
N ASN A 26 4.81 0.12 -17.04
CA ASN A 26 4.08 -0.62 -16.02
C ASN A 26 3.12 0.28 -15.23
N GLY A 27 3.57 1.46 -14.81
CA GLY A 27 2.74 2.45 -14.11
C GLY A 27 1.57 2.93 -14.96
N SER A 28 1.82 3.22 -16.24
CA SER A 28 0.77 3.63 -17.20
C SER A 28 -0.25 2.51 -17.43
N ALA A 29 0.21 1.28 -17.63
CA ALA A 29 -0.66 0.13 -17.78
C ALA A 29 -1.49 -0.13 -16.51
N ARG A 30 -0.89 -0.01 -15.32
CA ARG A 30 -1.55 -0.21 -14.03
C ARG A 30 -2.62 0.85 -13.75
N ALA A 31 -2.38 2.10 -14.16
CA ALA A 31 -3.33 3.20 -14.03
C ALA A 31 -4.62 2.97 -14.84
N ILE A 32 -4.52 2.26 -15.97
CA ILE A 32 -5.68 1.85 -16.78
C ILE A 32 -6.29 0.56 -16.19
N TYR A 33 -5.44 -0.43 -15.90
CA TYR A 33 -5.87 -1.76 -15.47
C TYR A 33 -6.66 -1.76 -14.15
N SER A 34 -6.20 -1.00 -13.14
CA SER A 34 -6.82 -0.99 -11.81
C SER A 34 -8.29 -0.54 -11.81
N PRO A 35 -8.68 0.61 -12.40
CA PRO A 35 -10.08 1.00 -12.47
C PRO A 35 -10.90 0.13 -13.45
N SER A 36 -10.30 -0.36 -14.53
CA SER A 36 -10.98 -1.27 -15.47
C SER A 36 -11.37 -2.61 -14.82
N MET A 37 -10.50 -3.18 -13.98
CA MET A 37 -10.83 -4.40 -13.23
C MET A 37 -11.94 -4.18 -12.20
N PHE A 38 -11.92 -3.04 -11.52
CA PHE A 38 -12.92 -2.72 -10.50
C PHE A 38 -14.32 -2.57 -11.12
N SER A 39 -14.43 -1.99 -12.32
CA SER A 39 -15.70 -1.84 -13.02
C SER A 39 -16.18 -3.14 -13.68
N ALA A 40 -15.26 -3.98 -14.17
CA ALA A 40 -15.59 -5.25 -14.80
C ALA A 40 -16.35 -6.20 -13.87
N LEU A 41 -15.98 -6.25 -12.58
CA LEU A 41 -16.62 -7.15 -11.61
C LEU A 41 -18.13 -6.89 -11.47
N GLY A 42 -18.52 -5.62 -11.35
CA GLY A 42 -19.93 -5.22 -11.25
C GLY A 42 -20.72 -5.38 -12.55
N GLN A 43 -20.03 -5.48 -13.70
CA GLN A 43 -20.66 -5.75 -14.99
C GLN A 43 -20.83 -7.24 -15.24
N ILE A 44 -19.89 -8.08 -14.82
CA ILE A 44 -19.89 -9.52 -15.10
C ILE A 44 -20.88 -10.25 -14.21
N VAL A 45 -20.99 -9.85 -12.94
CA VAL A 45 -21.72 -10.57 -11.89
C VAL A 45 -23.15 -10.02 -11.71
N PRO A 46 -24.18 -10.89 -11.59
CA PRO A 46 -25.54 -10.49 -11.21
C PRO A 46 -25.59 -9.66 -9.92
N ARG A 47 -26.52 -8.71 -9.81
CA ARG A 47 -26.57 -7.74 -8.69
C ARG A 47 -26.66 -8.39 -7.30
N ASP A 48 -27.36 -9.51 -7.24
CA ASP A 48 -27.56 -10.38 -6.08
C ASP A 48 -26.28 -11.11 -5.64
N GLU A 49 -25.32 -11.30 -6.54
CA GLU A 49 -24.04 -11.97 -6.26
C GLU A 49 -22.85 -11.03 -6.11
N ILE A 50 -23.01 -9.72 -6.35
CA ILE A 50 -21.92 -8.73 -6.29
C ILE A 50 -21.17 -8.78 -4.95
N ALA A 51 -21.89 -8.92 -3.83
CA ALA A 51 -21.27 -8.99 -2.50
C ALA A 51 -20.36 -10.22 -2.37
N ARG A 52 -20.82 -11.38 -2.86
CA ARG A 52 -20.04 -12.63 -2.83
C ARG A 52 -18.83 -12.55 -3.77
N ALA A 53 -19.01 -11.98 -4.95
CA ALA A 53 -17.92 -11.80 -5.90
C ALA A 53 -16.87 -10.78 -5.42
N SER A 54 -17.30 -9.70 -4.76
CA SER A 54 -16.40 -8.72 -4.15
C SER A 54 -15.60 -9.33 -3.00
N ALA A 55 -16.24 -10.16 -2.16
CA ALA A 55 -15.55 -10.89 -1.09
C ALA A 55 -14.53 -11.90 -1.63
N MET A 56 -14.86 -12.62 -2.71
CA MET A 56 -13.95 -13.56 -3.37
C MET A 56 -12.77 -12.83 -4.01
N SER A 57 -13.03 -11.73 -4.74
CA SER A 57 -12.00 -10.90 -5.36
C SER A 57 -11.03 -10.34 -4.31
N SER A 58 -11.56 -9.87 -3.18
CA SER A 58 -10.75 -9.38 -2.06
C SER A 58 -9.88 -10.48 -1.46
N SER A 59 -10.43 -11.69 -1.28
CA SER A 59 -9.67 -12.86 -0.79
C SER A 59 -8.52 -13.23 -1.73
N VAL A 60 -8.77 -13.24 -3.04
CA VAL A 60 -7.73 -13.50 -4.06
C VAL A 60 -6.67 -12.41 -4.03
N TRP A 61 -7.06 -11.13 -3.92
CA TRP A 61 -6.13 -10.02 -3.84
C TRP A 61 -5.21 -10.12 -2.61
N GLN A 62 -5.77 -10.37 -1.43
CA GLN A 62 -4.99 -10.54 -0.20
C GLN A 62 -4.07 -11.76 -0.30
N GLY A 63 -4.58 -12.88 -0.83
CA GLY A 63 -3.77 -14.08 -1.07
C GLY A 63 -2.58 -13.80 -2.00
N ALA A 64 -2.81 -13.07 -3.10
CA ALA A 64 -1.76 -12.67 -4.03
C ALA A 64 -0.76 -11.68 -3.40
N MET A 65 -1.21 -10.75 -2.55
CA MET A 65 -0.33 -9.82 -1.84
C MET A 65 0.59 -10.52 -0.83
N ILE A 66 0.18 -11.65 -0.27
CA ILE A 66 1.00 -12.46 0.65
C ILE A 66 1.92 -13.40 -0.14
N ALA A 67 1.32 -14.22 -1.02
CA ALA A 67 2.03 -15.25 -1.75
C ALA A 67 2.99 -14.66 -2.79
N GLY A 68 2.65 -13.52 -3.40
CA GLY A 68 3.45 -12.89 -4.45
C GLY A 68 4.87 -12.54 -4.01
N PRO A 69 5.08 -11.71 -2.96
CA PRO A 69 6.41 -11.40 -2.46
C PRO A 69 7.16 -12.63 -1.92
N LEU A 70 6.46 -13.57 -1.28
CA LEU A 70 7.06 -14.80 -0.74
C LEU A 70 7.59 -15.71 -1.84
N LEU A 71 6.73 -16.08 -2.80
CA LEU A 71 7.11 -16.93 -3.94
C LEU A 71 8.10 -16.20 -4.85
N GLY A 72 7.90 -14.90 -5.08
CA GLY A 72 8.82 -14.07 -5.85
C GLY A 72 10.22 -14.03 -5.23
N GLY A 73 10.31 -13.80 -3.92
CA GLY A 73 11.58 -13.82 -3.18
C GLY A 73 12.24 -15.21 -3.15
N LEU A 74 11.44 -16.28 -3.04
CA LEU A 74 11.95 -17.66 -3.04
C LEU A 74 12.50 -18.06 -4.42
N ILE A 75 11.74 -17.81 -5.49
CA ILE A 75 12.17 -18.10 -6.87
C ILE A 75 13.43 -17.30 -7.21
N TYR A 76 13.42 -16.01 -6.84
CA TYR A 76 14.57 -15.13 -7.04
C TYR A 76 15.79 -15.63 -6.27
N GLY A 77 15.65 -16.01 -5.00
CA GLY A 77 16.76 -16.51 -4.18
C GLY A 77 17.31 -17.89 -4.60
N LEU A 78 16.47 -18.79 -5.13
CA LEU A 78 16.89 -20.15 -5.52
C LEU A 78 17.38 -20.23 -6.97
N TYR A 79 16.75 -19.47 -7.88
CA TYR A 79 16.94 -19.60 -9.33
C TYR A 79 17.42 -18.31 -10.01
N GLY A 80 17.57 -17.22 -9.26
CA GLY A 80 18.06 -15.93 -9.75
C GLY A 80 17.03 -15.09 -10.52
N VAL A 81 17.50 -13.93 -11.00
CA VAL A 81 16.66 -12.90 -11.65
C VAL A 81 15.98 -13.38 -12.94
N GLY A 82 16.66 -14.18 -13.74
CA GLY A 82 16.16 -14.61 -15.06
C GLY A 82 14.92 -15.48 -14.95
N VAL A 83 14.96 -16.50 -14.07
CA VAL A 83 13.83 -17.39 -13.84
C VAL A 83 12.68 -16.65 -13.17
N ALA A 84 12.97 -15.78 -12.20
CA ALA A 84 11.94 -14.94 -11.57
C ALA A 84 11.21 -14.04 -12.59
N ALA A 85 11.95 -13.43 -13.52
CA ALA A 85 11.37 -12.61 -14.58
C ALA A 85 10.51 -13.42 -15.56
N ILE A 86 10.97 -14.62 -15.96
CA ILE A 86 10.20 -15.52 -16.85
C ILE A 86 8.89 -15.95 -16.19
N VAL A 87 8.93 -16.33 -14.90
CA VAL A 87 7.72 -16.72 -14.16
C VAL A 87 6.75 -15.54 -14.06
N TYR A 88 7.25 -14.34 -13.75
CA TYR A 88 6.43 -13.12 -13.70
C TYR A 88 5.73 -12.83 -15.04
N VAL A 89 6.48 -12.85 -16.15
CA VAL A 89 5.92 -12.64 -17.49
C VAL A 89 4.93 -13.74 -17.85
N GLY A 90 5.23 -15.01 -17.53
CA GLY A 90 4.34 -16.14 -17.76
C GLY A 90 3.00 -16.00 -17.04
N LEU A 91 3.02 -15.58 -15.77
CA LEU A 91 1.79 -15.30 -15.00
C LEU A 91 1.00 -14.13 -15.60
N MET A 92 1.66 -13.07 -16.07
CA MET A 92 0.98 -11.96 -16.76
C MET A 92 0.32 -12.41 -18.07
N VAL A 93 1.00 -13.24 -18.87
CA VAL A 93 0.44 -13.77 -20.12
C VAL A 93 -0.74 -14.72 -19.84
N LEU A 94 -0.64 -15.57 -18.83
CA LEU A 94 -1.74 -16.44 -18.40
C LEU A 94 -2.95 -15.63 -17.92
N GLY A 95 -2.73 -14.59 -17.11
CA GLY A 95 -3.79 -13.68 -16.69
C GLY A 95 -4.43 -12.95 -17.87
N GLY A 96 -3.61 -12.40 -18.77
CA GLY A 96 -4.05 -11.67 -19.96
C GLY A 96 -4.87 -12.53 -20.93
N THR A 97 -4.41 -13.74 -21.21
CA THR A 97 -5.13 -14.70 -22.06
C THR A 97 -6.43 -15.19 -21.40
N GLY A 98 -6.44 -15.35 -20.07
CA GLY A 98 -7.67 -15.61 -19.31
C GLY A 98 -8.71 -14.52 -19.49
N SER A 99 -8.31 -13.25 -19.44
CA SER A 99 -9.21 -12.12 -19.65
C SER A 99 -9.78 -12.01 -21.07
N LEU A 100 -9.10 -12.54 -22.10
CA LEU A 100 -9.65 -12.59 -23.47
C LEU A 100 -10.84 -13.54 -23.62
N ARG A 101 -11.04 -14.47 -22.67
CA ARG A 101 -12.19 -15.38 -22.65
C ARG A 101 -13.45 -14.73 -22.06
N LEU A 102 -13.36 -13.52 -21.54
CA LEU A 102 -14.51 -12.78 -21.01
C LEU A 102 -15.35 -12.25 -22.17
N THR A 103 -16.66 -12.52 -22.14
CA THR A 103 -17.59 -12.02 -23.16
C THR A 103 -17.69 -10.49 -23.06
N PRO A 104 -17.51 -9.75 -24.18
CA PRO A 104 -17.70 -8.30 -24.19
C PRO A 104 -19.14 -7.96 -23.77
N LYS A 105 -19.32 -7.20 -22.68
CA LYS A 105 -20.64 -6.67 -22.31
C LYS A 105 -20.81 -5.26 -22.87
N PRO A 106 -22.03 -4.90 -23.31
CA PRO A 106 -22.29 -3.58 -23.87
C PRO A 106 -22.00 -2.48 -22.84
N PRO A 107 -21.54 -1.30 -23.29
CA PRO A 107 -21.26 -0.18 -22.40
C PRO A 107 -22.52 0.21 -21.63
N VAL A 108 -22.38 0.35 -20.30
CA VAL A 108 -23.46 0.83 -19.43
C VAL A 108 -23.85 2.24 -19.88
N GLU A 109 -25.11 2.45 -20.25
CA GLU A 109 -25.64 3.79 -20.49
C GLU A 109 -25.46 4.65 -19.22
N GLN A 110 -24.57 5.63 -19.30
CA GLN A 110 -24.39 6.62 -18.25
C GLN A 110 -25.65 7.48 -18.19
N THR A 111 -26.51 7.22 -17.18
CA THR A 111 -27.77 7.94 -16.98
C THR A 111 -27.56 9.43 -16.66
N GLU A 112 -26.35 9.82 -16.22
CA GLU A 112 -25.91 11.21 -16.15
C GLU A 112 -24.49 11.37 -16.69
N ARG A 113 -24.32 12.14 -17.77
CA ARG A 113 -23.00 12.61 -18.26
C ARG A 113 -22.42 13.66 -17.30
N ARG A 114 -21.91 13.25 -16.14
CA ARG A 114 -21.03 14.13 -15.34
C ARG A 114 -19.59 13.93 -15.75
N SER A 115 -18.83 15.02 -15.82
CA SER A 115 -17.41 14.94 -16.14
C SER A 115 -16.67 14.23 -15.00
N MET A 116 -15.75 13.33 -15.32
CA MET A 116 -14.88 12.66 -14.34
C MET A 116 -14.20 13.64 -13.38
N LYS A 117 -13.88 14.86 -13.88
CA LYS A 117 -13.34 15.95 -13.05
C LYS A 117 -14.34 16.43 -12.00
N GLN A 118 -15.62 16.54 -12.35
CA GLN A 118 -16.67 16.99 -11.43
C GLN A 118 -16.93 15.94 -10.33
N ASP A 119 -16.98 14.66 -10.69
CA ASP A 119 -17.16 13.58 -9.71
C ASP A 119 -15.99 13.47 -8.74
N LEU A 120 -14.75 13.61 -9.24
CA LEU A 120 -13.56 13.64 -8.39
C LEU A 120 -13.54 14.88 -7.49
N THR A 121 -13.89 16.05 -8.03
CA THR A 121 -13.96 17.31 -7.26
C THR A 121 -14.99 17.22 -6.14
N LEU A 122 -16.14 16.59 -6.39
CA LEU A 122 -17.18 16.35 -5.38
C LEU A 122 -16.67 15.42 -4.27
N GLY A 123 -16.01 14.32 -4.62
CA GLY A 123 -15.41 13.40 -3.64
C GLY A 123 -14.35 14.07 -2.77
N ILE A 124 -13.46 14.86 -3.39
CA ILE A 124 -12.44 15.64 -2.68
C ILE A 124 -13.10 16.68 -1.76
N ARG A 125 -14.03 17.48 -2.28
CA ARG A 125 -14.74 18.50 -1.49
C ARG A 125 -15.48 17.88 -0.30
N PHE A 126 -16.05 16.69 -0.46
CA PHE A 126 -16.69 15.96 0.64
C PHE A 126 -15.69 15.58 1.73
N ILE A 127 -14.53 15.03 1.37
CA ILE A 127 -13.45 14.71 2.31
C ILE A 127 -13.04 15.95 3.11
N PHE A 128 -12.81 17.08 2.43
CA PHE A 128 -12.44 18.34 3.09
C PHE A 128 -13.55 18.93 3.97
N SER A 129 -14.81 18.64 3.66
CA SER A 129 -15.96 19.12 4.44
C SER A 129 -16.21 18.31 5.73
N ARG A 130 -15.59 17.11 5.86
CA ARG A 130 -15.76 16.20 6.99
C ARG A 130 -14.45 16.11 7.78
N PRO A 131 -14.31 16.83 8.91
CA PRO A 131 -13.05 16.90 9.68
C PRO A 131 -12.53 15.54 10.16
N VAL A 132 -13.44 14.61 10.44
CA VAL A 132 -13.11 13.25 10.89
C VAL A 132 -12.43 12.45 9.78
N ILE A 133 -13.01 12.45 8.56
CA ILE A 133 -12.44 11.79 7.39
C ILE A 133 -11.12 12.46 7.04
N LEU A 134 -11.10 13.79 6.96
CA LEU A 134 -9.88 14.53 6.64
C LEU A 134 -8.76 14.24 7.62
N GLY A 135 -9.02 14.22 8.93
CA GLY A 135 -7.98 13.95 9.92
C GLY A 135 -7.52 12.49 9.91
N ALA A 136 -8.41 11.53 9.62
CA ALA A 136 -8.02 10.12 9.44
C ALA A 136 -7.15 9.91 8.21
N LEU A 137 -7.55 10.46 7.06
CA LEU A 137 -6.78 10.42 5.83
C LEU A 137 -5.46 11.17 5.95
N SER A 138 -5.43 12.33 6.62
CA SER A 138 -4.20 13.11 6.81
C SER A 138 -3.21 12.36 7.68
N LEU A 139 -3.67 11.78 8.80
CA LEU A 139 -2.81 11.00 9.70
C LEU A 139 -2.14 9.85 8.94
N ASP A 140 -2.92 9.12 8.15
CA ASP A 140 -2.45 8.02 7.34
C ASP A 140 -1.49 8.47 6.23
N LEU A 141 -1.86 9.53 5.50
CA LEU A 141 -1.06 10.12 4.44
C LEU A 141 0.32 10.52 4.94
N PHE A 142 0.41 11.19 6.07
CA PHE A 142 1.69 11.57 6.66
C PHE A 142 2.45 10.38 7.25
N ALA A 143 1.76 9.40 7.83
CA ALA A 143 2.39 8.19 8.33
C ALA A 143 3.07 7.40 7.20
N VAL A 144 2.41 7.28 6.05
CA VAL A 144 2.92 6.60 4.87
C VAL A 144 3.99 7.44 4.16
N LEU A 145 3.77 8.75 4.03
CA LEU A 145 4.71 9.68 3.40
C LEU A 145 6.08 9.63 4.08
N PHE A 146 6.12 9.66 5.41
CA PHE A 146 7.37 9.62 6.18
C PHE A 146 7.78 8.20 6.58
N GLY A 147 6.90 7.21 6.40
CA GLY A 147 7.12 5.81 6.74
C GLY A 147 7.73 4.97 5.63
N GLY A 148 8.36 5.59 4.61
CA GLY A 148 8.83 4.99 3.35
C GLY A 148 9.92 3.90 3.46
N VAL A 149 10.00 3.20 4.59
CA VAL A 149 10.90 2.08 4.86
C VAL A 149 10.83 1.01 3.79
N VAL A 150 9.65 0.74 3.20
CA VAL A 150 9.48 -0.25 2.14
C VAL A 150 10.35 0.05 0.90
N ALA A 151 10.52 1.33 0.58
CA ALA A 151 11.37 1.77 -0.52
C ALA A 151 12.86 1.61 -0.20
N LEU A 152 13.22 1.71 1.08
CA LEU A 152 14.60 1.59 1.58
C LEU A 152 14.97 0.17 2.02
N LEU A 153 14.01 -0.75 2.15
CA LEU A 153 14.24 -2.15 2.53
C LEU A 153 15.34 -2.85 1.69
N PRO A 154 15.44 -2.65 0.36
CA PRO A 154 16.52 -3.24 -0.43
C PRO A 154 17.91 -2.79 0.03
N VAL A 155 18.04 -1.52 0.39
CA VAL A 155 19.29 -0.92 0.89
C VAL A 155 19.60 -1.45 2.28
N PHE A 156 18.59 -1.55 3.16
CA PHE A 156 18.74 -2.17 4.48
C PHE A 156 19.16 -3.64 4.43
N ALA A 157 18.55 -4.41 3.52
CA ALA A 157 18.87 -5.83 3.38
C ALA A 157 20.33 -6.04 2.94
N HIS A 158 20.77 -5.30 1.92
CA HIS A 158 22.11 -5.45 1.36
C HIS A 158 23.20 -4.78 2.20
N ASP A 159 23.05 -3.50 2.55
CA ASP A 159 24.14 -2.69 3.10
C ASP A 159 24.22 -2.73 4.64
N ILE A 160 23.13 -3.08 5.33
CA ILE A 160 23.07 -3.03 6.80
C ILE A 160 22.98 -4.44 7.37
N LEU A 161 21.98 -5.21 6.94
CA LEU A 161 21.71 -6.55 7.46
C LEU A 161 22.54 -7.64 6.76
N HIS A 162 23.24 -7.29 5.67
CA HIS A 162 24.09 -8.20 4.88
C HIS A 162 23.37 -9.49 4.48
N VAL A 163 22.06 -9.40 4.26
CA VAL A 163 21.21 -10.50 3.83
C VAL A 163 20.97 -10.36 2.34
N GLY A 164 21.14 -11.49 1.65
CA GLY A 164 20.84 -11.57 0.24
C GLY A 164 19.34 -11.39 -0.06
N GLU A 165 19.03 -11.69 -1.29
CA GLU A 165 17.73 -11.52 -1.94
C GLU A 165 16.58 -12.25 -1.23
N SER A 166 16.86 -13.44 -0.68
CA SER A 166 15.93 -14.21 0.14
C SER A 166 15.55 -13.49 1.44
N GLY A 167 16.50 -12.79 2.07
CA GLY A 167 16.26 -12.00 3.27
C GLY A 167 15.42 -10.76 3.00
N LEU A 168 15.61 -10.10 1.85
CA LEU A 168 14.71 -9.03 1.40
C LEU A 168 13.27 -9.51 1.23
N GLY A 169 13.09 -10.69 0.61
CA GLY A 169 11.79 -11.33 0.47
C GLY A 169 11.14 -11.58 1.84
N LEU A 170 11.91 -12.06 2.80
CA LEU A 170 11.41 -12.29 4.17
C LEU A 170 11.05 -11.00 4.89
N LEU A 171 11.85 -9.92 4.77
CA LEU A 171 11.53 -8.62 5.37
C LEU A 171 10.24 -8.03 4.79
N ARG A 172 10.00 -8.18 3.48
CA ARG A 172 8.73 -7.78 2.86
C ARG A 172 7.57 -8.65 3.32
N ALA A 173 7.78 -9.97 3.39
CA ALA A 173 6.77 -10.90 3.88
C ALA A 173 6.43 -10.65 5.36
N ALA A 174 7.40 -10.26 6.19
CA ALA A 174 7.23 -9.97 7.60
C ALA A 174 6.13 -8.92 7.84
N MET A 175 6.17 -7.80 7.10
CA MET A 175 5.10 -6.80 7.19
C MET A 175 3.74 -7.36 6.77
N SER A 176 3.67 -8.05 5.64
CA SER A 176 2.40 -8.65 5.16
C SER A 176 1.83 -9.66 6.16
N ILE A 177 2.68 -10.49 6.78
CA ILE A 177 2.29 -11.46 7.81
C ILE A 177 1.69 -10.73 9.02
N GLY A 178 2.34 -9.67 9.48
CA GLY A 178 1.87 -8.84 10.58
C GLY A 178 0.50 -8.21 10.30
N SER A 179 0.33 -7.64 9.10
CA SER A 179 -0.92 -7.01 8.68
C SER A 179 -2.06 -8.02 8.56
N VAL A 180 -1.82 -9.19 7.98
CA VAL A 180 -2.83 -10.24 7.78
C VAL A 180 -3.24 -10.88 9.09
N SER A 181 -2.27 -11.16 9.96
CA SER A 181 -2.55 -11.70 11.30
C SER A 181 -3.44 -10.75 12.10
N MET A 182 -3.17 -9.44 12.00
CA MET A 182 -3.98 -8.44 12.68
C MET A 182 -5.35 -8.25 12.03
N MET A 183 -5.46 -8.27 10.70
CA MET A 183 -6.75 -8.25 10.00
C MET A 183 -7.62 -9.46 10.36
N ALA A 184 -7.03 -10.65 10.44
CA ALA A 184 -7.74 -11.86 10.88
C ALA A 184 -8.22 -11.72 12.34
N PHE A 185 -7.37 -11.21 13.23
CA PHE A 185 -7.75 -10.93 14.62
C PHE A 185 -8.90 -9.90 14.73
N LEU A 186 -8.82 -8.82 13.96
CA LEU A 186 -9.86 -7.78 13.89
C LEU A 186 -11.18 -8.29 13.32
N SER A 187 -11.14 -9.32 12.47
CA SER A 187 -12.36 -9.96 11.96
C SER A 187 -13.15 -10.67 13.06
N TRP A 188 -12.47 -11.17 14.10
CA TRP A 188 -13.12 -11.74 15.28
C TRP A 188 -13.47 -10.70 16.35
N LYS A 189 -12.66 -9.64 16.46
CA LYS A 189 -12.86 -8.59 17.46
C LYS A 189 -12.88 -7.20 16.80
N PRO A 190 -14.01 -6.81 16.18
CA PRO A 190 -14.12 -5.55 15.47
C PRO A 190 -13.92 -4.35 16.40
N ILE A 191 -13.28 -3.32 15.88
CA ILE A 191 -13.01 -2.08 16.62
C ILE A 191 -14.31 -1.27 16.69
N GLY A 192 -15.07 -1.44 17.77
CA GLY A 192 -16.26 -0.63 18.04
C GLY A 192 -15.93 0.67 18.79
N LYS A 193 -15.72 0.57 20.10
CA LYS A 193 -15.55 1.76 20.96
C LYS A 193 -14.13 2.34 20.82
N HIS A 194 -14.01 3.67 20.66
CA HIS A 194 -12.75 4.42 20.60
C HIS A 194 -11.86 4.21 19.36
N ALA A 195 -12.44 3.92 18.19
CA ALA A 195 -11.69 3.70 16.95
C ALA A 195 -10.66 4.80 16.63
N GLY A 196 -10.99 6.07 16.89
CA GLY A 196 -10.05 7.17 16.68
C GLY A 196 -8.84 7.16 17.61
N ARG A 197 -8.97 6.62 18.85
CA ARG A 197 -7.81 6.42 19.73
C ARG A 197 -6.95 5.27 19.25
N TYR A 198 -7.56 4.15 18.84
CA TYR A 198 -6.80 3.02 18.30
C TYR A 198 -6.01 3.43 17.06
N MET A 199 -6.58 4.24 16.17
CA MET A 199 -5.86 4.78 15.01
C MET A 199 -4.62 5.60 15.42
N LEU A 200 -4.76 6.51 16.39
CA LEU A 200 -3.63 7.31 16.89
C LEU A 200 -2.54 6.43 17.54
N TRP A 201 -2.93 5.48 18.38
CA TRP A 201 -1.99 4.53 19.01
C TRP A 201 -1.28 3.65 17.99
N SER A 202 -2.00 3.22 16.95
CA SER A 202 -1.42 2.40 15.89
C SER A 202 -0.41 3.16 15.06
N VAL A 203 -0.72 4.38 14.64
CA VAL A 203 0.25 5.19 13.88
C VAL A 203 1.45 5.57 14.74
N ALA A 204 1.25 5.84 16.04
CA ALA A 204 2.36 6.04 16.97
C ALA A 204 3.22 4.77 17.10
N GLY A 205 2.59 3.60 17.28
CA GLY A 205 3.26 2.32 17.37
C GLY A 205 4.07 1.99 16.13
N PHE A 206 3.51 2.27 14.94
CA PHE A 206 4.21 2.16 13.66
C PHE A 206 5.46 3.05 13.62
N GLY A 207 5.34 4.33 13.99
CA GLY A 207 6.48 5.25 14.05
C GLY A 207 7.59 4.78 15.00
N VAL A 208 7.23 4.28 16.19
CA VAL A 208 8.19 3.68 17.14
C VAL A 208 8.86 2.44 16.55
N CYS A 209 8.11 1.59 15.85
CA CYS A 209 8.68 0.43 15.17
C CYS A 209 9.69 0.83 14.10
N MET A 210 9.44 1.91 13.35
CA MET A 210 10.40 2.40 12.35
C MET A 210 11.68 2.94 12.99
N LEU A 211 11.58 3.63 14.12
CA LEU A 211 12.76 4.03 14.90
C LEU A 211 13.53 2.81 15.40
N ALA A 212 12.85 1.81 15.97
CA ALA A 212 13.48 0.58 16.43
C ALA A 212 14.14 -0.20 15.29
N PHE A 213 13.48 -0.28 14.13
CA PHE A 213 13.99 -0.93 12.92
C PHE A 213 15.25 -0.24 12.41
N SER A 214 15.28 1.10 12.40
CA SER A 214 16.44 1.86 11.96
C SER A 214 17.70 1.62 12.81
N ALA A 215 17.51 1.35 14.12
CA ALA A 215 18.59 1.02 15.05
C ALA A 215 18.97 -0.47 15.05
N SER A 216 18.16 -1.33 14.42
CA SER A 216 18.36 -2.77 14.42
C SER A 216 19.38 -3.19 13.36
N THR A 217 20.45 -3.85 13.80
CA THR A 217 21.45 -4.49 12.94
C THR A 217 21.26 -6.01 12.85
N VAL A 218 20.32 -6.58 13.62
CA VAL A 218 20.09 -8.03 13.71
C VAL A 218 18.89 -8.40 12.84
N PHE A 219 19.10 -9.27 11.86
CA PHE A 219 18.07 -9.68 10.90
C PHE A 219 16.79 -10.20 11.56
N ALA A 220 16.90 -11.11 12.53
CA ALA A 220 15.75 -11.69 13.23
C ALA A 220 14.96 -10.62 14.01
N LEU A 221 15.65 -9.66 14.61
CA LEU A 221 15.02 -8.54 15.31
C LEU A 221 14.29 -7.62 14.32
N SER A 222 14.93 -7.30 13.20
CA SER A 222 14.32 -6.50 12.13
C SER A 222 13.06 -7.15 11.56
N VAL A 223 13.05 -8.47 11.35
CA VAL A 223 11.85 -9.22 10.95
C VAL A 223 10.75 -9.11 12.01
N ALA A 224 11.07 -9.31 13.29
CA ALA A 224 10.10 -9.22 14.37
C ALA A 224 9.49 -7.81 14.47
N ILE A 225 10.31 -6.76 14.35
CA ILE A 225 9.86 -5.36 14.36
C ILE A 225 8.94 -5.08 13.17
N LEU A 226 9.27 -5.58 11.96
CA LEU A 226 8.44 -5.39 10.77
C LEU A 226 7.09 -6.13 10.85
N ILE A 227 7.03 -7.29 11.51
CA ILE A 227 5.75 -7.96 11.82
C ILE A 227 4.88 -7.05 12.69
N ILE A 228 5.45 -6.51 13.76
CA ILE A 228 4.72 -5.62 14.68
C ILE A 228 4.29 -4.33 13.95
N ALA A 229 5.16 -3.75 13.13
CA ALA A 229 4.86 -2.58 12.32
C ALA A 229 3.67 -2.84 11.37
N GLY A 230 3.69 -3.98 10.66
CA GLY A 230 2.60 -4.39 9.78
C GLY A 230 1.27 -4.59 10.52
N SER A 231 1.30 -5.09 11.75
CA SER A 231 0.09 -5.20 12.59
C SER A 231 -0.48 -3.83 12.97
N PHE A 232 0.36 -2.86 13.34
CA PHE A 232 -0.10 -1.51 13.62
C PHE A 232 -0.68 -0.82 12.38
N ASP A 233 -0.03 -0.96 11.22
CA ASP A 233 -0.52 -0.43 9.96
C ASP A 233 -1.93 -0.97 9.61
N ALA A 234 -2.13 -2.28 9.76
CA ALA A 234 -3.43 -2.91 9.49
C ALA A 234 -4.58 -2.32 10.33
N VAL A 235 -4.33 -1.99 11.60
CA VAL A 235 -5.34 -1.32 12.43
C VAL A 235 -5.71 0.05 11.86
N SER A 236 -4.72 0.84 11.43
CA SER A 236 -4.95 2.16 10.81
C SER A 236 -5.81 2.02 9.55
N VAL A 237 -5.44 1.08 8.67
CA VAL A 237 -6.15 0.82 7.42
C VAL A 237 -7.60 0.40 7.67
N VAL A 238 -7.84 -0.53 8.61
CA VAL A 238 -9.19 -1.00 8.93
C VAL A 238 -10.04 0.14 9.48
N VAL A 239 -9.53 0.90 10.46
CA VAL A 239 -10.28 2.03 11.04
C VAL A 239 -10.60 3.08 9.97
N ARG A 240 -9.63 3.45 9.14
CA ARG A 240 -9.82 4.42 8.05
C ARG A 240 -10.89 3.96 7.08
N HIS A 241 -10.84 2.68 6.67
CA HIS A 241 -11.81 2.11 5.75
C HIS A 241 -13.22 2.10 6.37
N THR A 242 -13.35 1.76 7.65
CA THR A 242 -14.62 1.78 8.38
C THR A 242 -15.17 3.21 8.53
N ILE A 243 -14.34 4.21 8.89
CA ILE A 243 -14.77 5.63 8.97
C ILE A 243 -15.32 6.08 7.62
N LEU A 244 -14.59 5.78 6.54
CA LEU A 244 -14.95 6.21 5.21
C LEU A 244 -16.25 5.53 4.74
N GLN A 245 -16.47 4.26 5.10
CA GLN A 245 -17.72 3.56 4.78
C GLN A 245 -18.93 4.06 5.59
N LEU A 246 -18.76 4.38 6.87
CA LEU A 246 -19.85 4.80 7.76
C LEU A 246 -20.27 6.26 7.57
N GLU A 247 -19.31 7.15 7.31
CA GLU A 247 -19.56 8.59 7.19
C GLU A 247 -19.94 9.01 5.76
N THR A 248 -19.76 8.14 4.76
CA THR A 248 -20.04 8.48 3.36
C THR A 248 -21.44 8.03 2.93
N PRO A 249 -22.29 8.94 2.43
CA PRO A 249 -23.58 8.61 1.81
C PRO A 249 -23.45 7.60 0.67
N GLU A 250 -24.42 6.69 0.54
CA GLU A 250 -24.47 5.61 -0.47
C GLU A 250 -24.19 6.11 -1.90
N ASP A 251 -24.75 7.25 -2.28
CA ASP A 251 -24.62 7.88 -3.59
C ASP A 251 -23.24 8.49 -3.87
N MET A 252 -22.39 8.63 -2.85
CA MET A 252 -21.05 9.19 -2.95
C MET A 252 -19.94 8.20 -2.61
N LYS A 253 -20.25 6.98 -2.14
CA LYS A 253 -19.24 5.97 -1.74
C LYS A 253 -18.20 5.73 -2.83
N GLY A 254 -18.63 5.56 -4.08
CA GLY A 254 -17.71 5.35 -5.22
C GLY A 254 -16.78 6.56 -5.48
N ARG A 255 -17.31 7.79 -5.34
CA ARG A 255 -16.56 9.04 -5.57
C ARG A 255 -15.53 9.29 -4.47
N VAL A 256 -15.93 9.09 -3.22
CA VAL A 256 -15.06 9.26 -2.05
C VAL A 256 -14.02 8.15 -2.00
N ALA A 257 -14.37 6.92 -2.37
CA ALA A 257 -13.41 5.82 -2.51
C ALA A 257 -12.35 6.12 -3.58
N ALA A 258 -12.75 6.66 -4.74
CA ALA A 258 -11.81 7.06 -5.79
C ALA A 258 -10.84 8.16 -5.32
N ALA A 259 -11.35 9.19 -4.63
CA ALA A 259 -10.51 10.23 -4.05
C ALA A 259 -9.55 9.67 -2.98
N ASN A 260 -10.03 8.79 -2.09
CA ASN A 260 -9.21 8.12 -1.09
C ASN A 260 -8.09 7.27 -1.72
N THR A 261 -8.39 6.49 -2.76
CA THR A 261 -7.37 5.70 -3.48
C THR A 261 -6.32 6.60 -4.14
N MET A 262 -6.73 7.75 -4.68
CA MET A 262 -5.82 8.74 -5.23
C MET A 262 -4.88 9.27 -4.13
N PHE A 263 -5.42 9.65 -2.96
CA PHE A 263 -4.60 10.08 -1.82
C PHE A 263 -3.61 9.00 -1.38
N ILE A 264 -4.05 7.76 -1.16
CA ILE A 264 -3.16 6.66 -0.73
C ILE A 264 -2.05 6.42 -1.76
N SER A 265 -2.40 6.33 -3.03
CA SER A 265 -1.44 6.02 -4.09
C SER A 265 -0.42 7.15 -4.26
N SER A 266 -0.87 8.40 -4.35
CA SER A 266 0.02 9.55 -4.45
C SER A 266 0.95 9.67 -3.24
N SER A 267 0.47 9.35 -2.04
CA SER A 267 1.27 9.45 -0.80
C SER A 267 2.36 8.39 -0.73
N ASN A 268 2.05 7.15 -1.14
CA ASN A 268 3.05 6.09 -1.24
C ASN A 268 4.19 6.46 -2.19
N GLU A 269 3.85 7.00 -3.37
CA GLU A 269 4.85 7.39 -4.36
C GLU A 269 5.66 8.61 -3.90
N LEU A 270 4.99 9.63 -3.33
CA LEU A 270 5.68 10.79 -2.75
C LEU A 270 6.59 10.39 -1.60
N GLY A 271 6.16 9.44 -0.76
CA GLY A 271 6.97 8.94 0.36
C GLY A 271 8.19 8.15 -0.12
N ALA A 272 8.03 7.33 -1.17
CA ALA A 272 9.16 6.65 -1.79
C ALA A 272 10.19 7.64 -2.37
N VAL A 273 9.73 8.72 -3.01
CA VAL A 273 10.59 9.79 -3.52
C VAL A 273 11.29 10.54 -2.38
N GLU A 274 10.54 10.95 -1.35
CA GLU A 274 11.06 11.62 -0.17
C GLU A 274 12.13 10.78 0.54
N SER A 275 11.81 9.52 0.83
CA SER A 275 12.70 8.59 1.51
C SER A 275 13.94 8.27 0.68
N GLY A 276 13.82 8.22 -0.65
CA GLY A 276 14.94 8.04 -1.58
C GLY A 276 15.87 9.26 -1.63
N ILE A 277 15.31 10.47 -1.69
CA ILE A 277 16.09 11.73 -1.65
C ILE A 277 16.78 11.87 -0.28
N ALA A 278 16.04 11.66 0.80
CA ALA A 278 16.58 11.72 2.16
C ALA A 278 17.68 10.66 2.38
N ALA A 279 17.52 9.45 1.86
CA ALA A 279 18.55 8.41 1.94
C ALA A 279 19.81 8.81 1.15
N LYS A 280 19.67 9.48 0.00
CA LYS A 280 20.81 9.98 -0.78
C LYS A 280 21.55 11.12 -0.06
N LEU A 281 20.84 12.00 0.63
CA LEU A 281 21.42 13.18 1.27
C LEU A 281 22.00 12.88 2.67
N PHE A 282 21.27 12.11 3.47
CA PHE A 282 21.57 11.90 4.89
C PHE A 282 21.99 10.45 5.21
N GLY A 283 21.91 9.54 4.24
CA GLY A 283 22.10 8.11 4.44
C GLY A 283 20.81 7.37 4.80
N THR A 284 20.82 6.05 4.64
CA THR A 284 19.62 5.20 4.76
C THR A 284 19.06 5.17 6.19
N VAL A 285 19.92 5.06 7.21
CA VAL A 285 19.49 4.99 8.62
C VAL A 285 18.92 6.34 9.08
N PRO A 286 19.60 7.50 8.91
CA PRO A 286 19.05 8.79 9.30
C PRO A 286 17.75 9.15 8.57
N SER A 287 17.61 8.73 7.31
CA SER A 287 16.36 8.90 6.55
C SER A 287 15.18 8.21 7.25
N VAL A 288 15.34 6.96 7.67
CA VAL A 288 14.28 6.23 8.41
C VAL A 288 14.04 6.82 9.80
N VAL A 289 15.08 7.27 10.50
CA VAL A 289 14.94 7.95 11.80
C VAL A 289 14.11 9.23 11.66
N LEU A 290 14.45 10.08 10.68
CA LEU A 290 13.71 11.30 10.39
C LEU A 290 12.26 10.98 10.04
N GLY A 291 12.04 9.96 9.20
CA GLY A 291 10.72 9.47 8.87
C GLY A 291 9.89 9.09 10.10
N GLY A 292 10.43 8.21 10.95
CA GLY A 292 9.77 7.78 12.20
C GLY A 292 9.51 8.93 13.18
N MET A 293 10.46 9.87 13.32
CA MET A 293 10.28 11.07 14.15
C MET A 293 9.18 11.98 13.61
N MET A 294 9.13 12.19 12.28
CA MET A 294 8.09 13.00 11.64
C MET A 294 6.72 12.35 11.76
N THR A 295 6.61 11.02 11.61
CA THR A 295 5.36 10.29 11.87
C THR A 295 4.88 10.52 13.31
N LEU A 296 5.75 10.40 14.31
CA LEU A 296 5.39 10.64 15.71
C LEU A 296 4.99 12.10 15.98
N LEU A 297 5.70 13.05 15.38
CA LEU A 297 5.40 14.47 15.48
C LEU A 297 4.02 14.77 14.89
N VAL A 298 3.70 14.23 13.71
CA VAL A 298 2.39 14.40 13.08
C VAL A 298 1.29 13.77 13.93
N VAL A 299 1.50 12.57 14.48
CA VAL A 299 0.55 11.96 15.41
C VAL A 299 0.31 12.85 16.62
N GLY A 300 1.37 13.41 17.21
CA GLY A 300 1.28 14.35 18.34
C GLY A 300 0.49 15.60 17.98
N ILE A 301 0.77 16.23 16.84
CA ILE A 301 0.05 17.42 16.36
C ILE A 301 -1.42 17.10 16.09
N VAL A 302 -1.73 15.99 15.43
CA VAL A 302 -3.11 15.59 15.12
C VAL A 302 -3.86 15.23 16.40
N ALA A 303 -3.23 14.53 17.33
CA ALA A 303 -3.81 14.21 18.63
C ALA A 303 -4.13 15.48 19.44
N TRP A 304 -3.31 16.53 19.30
CA TRP A 304 -3.51 17.82 19.97
C TRP A 304 -4.56 18.70 19.28
N LYS A 305 -4.51 18.83 17.94
CA LYS A 305 -5.42 19.70 17.16
C LYS A 305 -6.80 19.10 16.92
N ASN A 306 -6.96 17.77 16.92
CA ASN A 306 -8.24 17.10 16.64
C ASN A 306 -8.77 16.30 17.86
N PRO A 307 -9.24 16.98 18.92
CA PRO A 307 -9.87 16.30 20.06
C PRO A 307 -11.12 15.51 19.67
N LYS A 308 -11.80 15.87 18.56
CA LYS A 308 -12.95 15.14 17.99
C LYS A 308 -12.58 13.74 17.49
N LEU A 309 -11.37 13.55 16.93
CA LEU A 309 -10.87 12.21 16.56
C LEU A 309 -10.56 11.37 17.81
N ARG A 310 -10.01 11.99 18.87
CA ARG A 310 -9.70 11.32 20.14
C ARG A 310 -10.93 10.82 20.91
N GLN A 311 -12.10 11.41 20.66
CA GLN A 311 -13.38 11.05 21.29
C GLN A 311 -14.31 10.27 20.34
N MET A 312 -13.85 9.89 19.15
CA MET A 312 -14.67 9.19 18.18
C MET A 312 -14.94 7.74 18.63
N HIS A 313 -16.21 7.44 18.86
CA HIS A 313 -16.71 6.08 19.07
C HIS A 313 -17.45 5.66 17.80
N MET A 314 -17.12 4.49 17.25
CA MET A 314 -17.97 3.87 16.24
C MET A 314 -19.11 3.16 16.98
N LYS A 315 -20.35 3.36 16.53
CA LYS A 315 -21.52 2.62 17.03
C LYS A 315 -21.60 1.27 16.35
#